data_AF-A0A6B3FCE8-F1
#
_entry.id   AF-A0A6B3FCE8-F1
#
_cell.length_a   1.000
_cell.length_b   1.000
_cell.length_c   1.000
_cell.angle_alpha   90.00
_cell.angle_beta   90.00
_cell.angle_gamma   90.00
#
_symmetry.space_group_name_H-M   'P 1'
#
loop_
_entity.id
_entity.type
_entity.pdbx_description
1 polymer ?
#
loop_
_entity_poly.entity_id
_entity_poly.type
_entity_poly.pdbx_seq_one_letter_code
_entity_poly.pdbx_strand_id
1 'polypeptide(L)' 'PVCFGLRREDEAHTAALLREGRVMAAVTSSAEPVAGCTVRPLGLERYFPVASPGFVARHLADGPLEERLPGAPVIV' A
#
# COMPACT_ATOMS: atom_id res chain seq x y z
N PRO A 1 -17.16 -28.01 -3.12
CA PRO A 1 -16.08 -27.12 -3.61
C PRO A 1 -16.03 -25.87 -2.72
N VAL A 2 -14.85 -25.28 -2.52
CA VAL A 2 -14.69 -24.02 -1.76
C VAL A 2 -14.60 -22.86 -2.76
N CYS A 3 -15.29 -21.75 -2.49
CA CYS A 3 -15.30 -20.54 -3.31
C CYS A 3 -14.91 -19.33 -2.46
N PHE A 4 -14.12 -18.41 -3.02
CA PHE A 4 -13.69 -17.17 -2.37
C PHE A 4 -14.17 -15.95 -3.15
N GLY A 5 -14.83 -15.03 -2.46
CA GLY A 5 -15.10 -13.69 -2.98
C GLY A 5 -13.98 -12.75 -2.55
N LEU A 6 -13.27 -12.14 -3.50
CA LEU A 6 -12.21 -11.18 -3.22
C LEU A 6 -12.71 -9.75 -3.42
N ARG A 7 -12.29 -8.85 -2.52
CA ARG A 7 -12.51 -7.42 -2.62
C ARG A 7 -11.16 -6.72 -2.52
N ARG A 8 -10.95 -5.74 -3.39
CA ARG A 8 -9.78 -4.86 -3.33
C ARG A 8 -10.24 -3.54 -2.76
N GLU A 9 -9.69 -3.17 -1.61
CA GLU A 9 -10.02 -1.96 -0.87
C GLU A 9 -8.74 -1.32 -0.36
N ASP A 10 -8.82 -0.06 0.03
CA ASP A 10 -7.75 0.60 0.79
C ASP A 10 -7.72 0.12 2.25
N GLU A 11 -6.60 0.41 2.94
CA GLU A 11 -6.37 -0.03 4.31
C GLU A 11 -7.48 0.43 5.27
N ALA A 12 -7.94 1.67 5.11
CA ALA A 12 -8.91 2.32 5.99
C ALA A 12 -10.30 1.68 5.92
N HIS A 13 -10.70 1.18 4.74
CA HIS A 13 -12.00 0.52 4.56
C HIS A 13 -12.04 -0.92 5.04
N THR A 14 -10.92 -1.64 5.04
CA THR A 14 -10.92 -3.06 5.43
C THR A 14 -11.41 -3.32 6.85
N ALA A 15 -11.11 -2.42 7.80
CA ALA A 15 -11.58 -2.54 9.17
C ALA A 15 -13.11 -2.34 9.28
N ALA A 16 -13.69 -1.44 8.49
CA ALA A 16 -15.14 -1.25 8.43
C ALA A 16 -15.84 -2.49 7.87
N LEU A 17 -15.29 -3.09 6.81
CA LEU A 17 -15.85 -4.31 6.22
C LEU A 17 -15.86 -5.49 7.18
N LEU A 18 -14.84 -5.62 8.03
CA LEU A 18 -14.82 -6.63 9.10
C LEU A 18 -15.89 -6.34 10.15
N ARG A 19 -15.99 -5.09 10.63
CA ARG A 19 -17.00 -4.70 11.64
C ARG A 19 -18.43 -4.89 11.13
N GLU A 20 -18.68 -4.62 9.86
CA GLU A 20 -19.98 -4.77 9.20
C GLU A 20 -20.29 -6.22 8.78
N GLY A 21 -19.34 -7.15 8.95
CA GLY A 21 -19.51 -8.56 8.55
C GLY A 21 -19.57 -8.77 7.03
N ARG A 22 -19.09 -7.81 6.24
CA ARG A 22 -19.08 -7.87 4.77
C ARG A 22 -17.97 -8.73 4.21
N VAL A 23 -16.93 -8.99 5.01
CA VAL A 23 -15.83 -9.93 4.72
C VAL A 23 -15.50 -10.75 5.96
N MET A 24 -14.97 -11.96 5.76
CA MET A 24 -14.57 -12.87 6.85
C MET A 24 -13.11 -12.68 7.29
N ALA A 25 -12.30 -12.03 6.47
CA ALA A 25 -10.88 -11.77 6.73
C ALA A 25 -10.39 -10.58 5.88
N ALA A 26 -9.30 -9.95 6.32
CA ALA A 26 -8.66 -8.83 5.64
C ALA A 26 -7.14 -8.95 5.71
N VAL A 27 -6.44 -8.47 4.67
CA VAL A 27 -5.02 -8.14 4.72
C VAL A 27 -4.93 -6.63 4.85
N THR A 28 -4.23 -6.13 5.86
CA THR A 28 -4.18 -4.71 6.21
C THR A 28 -2.81 -4.38 6.83
N SER A 29 -2.36 -3.14 6.69
CA SER A 29 -1.17 -2.62 7.38
C SER A 29 -1.43 -2.33 8.86
N SER A 30 -2.70 -2.21 9.27
CA SER A 30 -3.07 -1.95 10.66
C SER A 30 -2.82 -3.17 11.53
N ALA A 31 -2.07 -2.96 12.61
CA ALA A 31 -1.85 -3.97 13.64
C ALA A 31 -2.97 -4.01 14.69
N GLU A 32 -3.91 -3.05 14.65
CA GLU A 32 -4.98 -2.95 15.63
C GLU A 32 -6.11 -3.96 15.34
N PRO A 33 -6.44 -4.85 16.30
CA PRO A 33 -7.52 -5.80 16.09
C PRO A 33 -8.89 -5.11 16.01
N VAL A 34 -9.67 -5.48 15.00
CA VAL A 34 -11.11 -5.23 14.97
C VAL A 34 -11.79 -6.11 16.03
N ALA A 35 -12.81 -5.60 16.72
CA ALA A 35 -13.59 -6.37 17.69
C ALA A 35 -14.10 -7.69 17.07
N GLY A 36 -13.89 -8.81 17.76
CA GLY A 36 -14.24 -10.15 17.26
C GLY A 36 -13.23 -10.76 16.28
N CYS A 37 -12.14 -10.05 15.95
CA CYS A 37 -11.07 -10.54 15.08
C CYS A 37 -9.76 -10.75 15.84
N THR A 38 -8.90 -11.62 15.30
CA THR A 38 -7.50 -11.74 15.70
C THR A 38 -6.59 -11.19 14.61
N VAL A 39 -5.46 -10.60 14.99
CA VAL A 39 -4.45 -10.10 14.04
C VAL A 39 -3.23 -11.01 14.06
N ARG A 40 -2.65 -11.23 12.89
CA ARG A 40 -1.40 -11.97 12.73
C ARG A 40 -0.48 -11.23 11.75
N PRO A 41 0.78 -10.93 12.12
CA PRO A 41 1.76 -10.38 11.20
C PRO A 41 1.99 -11.30 10.00
N LEU A 42 2.00 -10.73 8.79
CA LEU A 42 2.30 -11.47 7.55
C LEU A 42 3.70 -11.20 7.01
N GLY A 43 4.37 -10.16 7.52
CA GLY A 43 5.68 -9.72 7.07
C GLY A 43 5.71 -8.22 6.82
N LEU A 44 6.74 -7.76 6.12
CA LEU A 44 6.91 -6.38 5.70
C LEU A 44 6.90 -6.32 4.18
N GLU A 45 6.12 -5.39 3.63
CA GLU A 45 6.16 -5.07 2.22
C GLU A 45 7.25 -4.02 1.95
N ARG A 46 8.12 -4.30 0.98
CA ARG A 46 9.22 -3.38 0.62
C ARG A 46 8.84 -2.61 -0.64
N TYR A 47 8.72 -1.30 -0.49
CA TYR A 47 8.47 -0.38 -1.60
C TYR A 47 9.79 0.19 -2.10
N PHE A 48 10.03 0.08 -3.41
CA PHE A 48 11.21 0.63 -4.06
C PHE A 48 10.84 1.88 -4.85
N PRO A 49 11.49 3.03 -4.62
CA PRO A 49 11.39 4.17 -5.51
C PRO A 49 12.08 3.80 -6.83
N VAL A 50 11.31 3.81 -7.92
CA VAL A 50 11.81 3.45 -9.24
C VAL A 50 11.42 4.50 -10.26
N ALA A 51 12.28 4.69 -11.25
CA ALA A 51 12.04 5.57 -12.37
C ALA A 51 12.63 4.96 -13.65
N SER A 52 12.03 5.27 -14.79
CA SER A 52 12.62 4.89 -16.07
C SER A 52 13.91 5.69 -16.31
N PRO A 53 14.90 5.16 -17.06
CA PRO A 53 16.13 5.90 -17.36
C PRO A 53 15.86 7.26 -18.03
N GLY A 54 14.85 7.36 -18.90
CA GLY A 54 14.46 8.62 -19.53
C GLY A 54 13.88 9.64 -18.55
N PHE A 55 13.15 9.20 -17.53
CA PHE A 55 12.69 10.08 -16.45
C PHE A 55 13.87 10.62 -15.65
N VAL A 56 14.81 9.75 -15.28
CA VAL A 56 16.03 10.14 -14.55
C VAL A 56 16.82 11.17 -15.35
N ALA A 57 17.06 10.91 -16.64
CA ALA A 57 17.79 11.83 -17.51
C ALA A 57 17.11 13.21 -17.63
N ARG A 58 15.78 13.25 -17.68
CA ARG A 58 15.03 14.50 -17.87
C ARG A 58 14.87 15.32 -16.59
N HIS A 59 14.67 14.67 -15.45
CA HIS A 59 14.24 15.35 -14.22
C HIS A 59 15.30 15.34 -13.12
N LEU A 60 16.17 14.32 -13.09
CA LEU A 60 17.03 14.00 -11.95
C LEU A 60 18.54 13.99 -12.27
N ALA A 61 18.96 14.31 -13.49
CA ALA A 61 20.36 14.18 -13.92
C ALA A 61 21.29 15.30 -13.40
N ASP A 62 20.76 16.50 -13.18
CA ASP A 62 21.56 17.70 -12.91
C ASP A 62 21.54 18.09 -11.42
N GLY A 63 22.16 17.26 -10.57
CA GLY A 63 22.37 17.56 -9.15
C GLY A 63 21.88 16.48 -8.18
N PRO A 64 21.99 16.71 -6.86
CA PRO A 64 21.56 15.77 -5.83
C PRO A 64 20.06 15.45 -5.92
N LEU A 65 19.69 14.21 -5.57
CA LEU A 65 18.30 13.77 -5.63
C LEU A 65 17.40 14.61 -4.73
N GLU A 66 17.84 14.98 -3.52
CA GLU A 66 17.06 15.80 -2.59
C GLU A 66 16.66 17.17 -3.16
N GLU A 67 17.49 17.76 -4.01
CA GLU A 67 17.23 19.06 -4.63
C GLU A 67 16.30 18.95 -5.84
N ARG A 68 16.40 17.84 -6.56
CA ARG A 68 15.67 17.61 -7.83
C ARG A 68 14.29 16.99 -7.63
N LEU A 69 14.15 16.11 -6.64
CA LEU A 69 12.92 15.35 -6.39
C LEU A 69 11.69 16.24 -6.15
N PRO A 70 11.76 17.37 -5.40
CA PRO A 70 10.59 18.23 -5.19
C PRO A 70 10.01 18.84 -6.48
N GLY A 71 10.83 19.00 -7.52
CA GLY A 71 10.42 19.53 -8.83
C GLY A 71 10.09 18.46 -9.86
N ALA A 72 10.32 17.18 -9.55
CA ALA A 72 10.05 16.08 -10.46
C ALA A 72 8.58 15.64 -10.37
N PRO A 73 7.94 15.23 -11.48
CA PRO A 73 6.61 14.64 -11.42
C PRO A 73 6.66 13.32 -10.64
N VAL A 74 5.96 13.24 -9.51
CA VAL A 74 5.90 12.03 -8.66
C VAL A 74 4.49 11.49 -8.59
N ILE A 75 4.39 10.16 -8.50
CA ILE A 75 3.18 9.46 -8.08
C ILE A 75 3.48 8.93 -6.69
N VAL A 76 2.58 9.23 -5.75
CA VAL A 76 2.63 8.76 -4.36
C VAL A 76 1.45 7.83 -4.13
#